data_AF-A0A381YW30-F1
#
_entry.id   AF-A0A381YW30-F1
#
_cell.length_a   1.000
_cell.length_b   1.000
_cell.length_c   1.000
_cell.angle_alpha   90.00
_cell.angle_beta   90.00
_cell.angle_gamma   90.00
#
_symmetry.space_group_name_H-M   'P 1'
#
loop_
_entity.id
_entity.type
_entity.pdbx_description
1 polymer ?
#
loop_
_entity_poly.entity_id
_entity_poly.type
_entity_poly.pdbx_seq_one_letter_code
_entity_poly.pdbx_strand_id
1 'polypeptide(L)'
;MKVDELTPRTGRVNMPVKILSLEEPRSMDNGTTICEGLVGDETGTVIMSFWNDECETVENGLTIDLKDARASLVRGHMRISLGKHGSMKKSKSGLETIKESINLSDIEYEMPRMGRDGRGGRGGGGRGPPSPWSTLMKLKRDTGNRKYFNRDEMSKEDIEAAIKEMGGD
;
A
#
# COMPACT_ATOMS: atom_id res chain seq x y z
N MET A 1 -4.48 -9.17 9.36
CA MET A 1 -3.96 -8.09 8.51
C MET A 1 -5.04 -7.04 8.43
N LYS A 2 -4.64 -5.79 8.60
CA LYS A 2 -5.51 -4.60 8.57
C LYS A 2 -5.03 -3.63 7.50
N VAL A 3 -5.83 -2.59 7.20
CA VAL A 3 -5.45 -1.60 6.18
C VAL A 3 -4.12 -0.96 6.52
N ASP A 4 -3.90 -0.48 7.74
CA ASP A 4 -2.68 0.22 8.16
C ASP A 4 -1.38 -0.62 8.08
N GLU A 5 -1.48 -1.94 7.99
CA GLU A 5 -0.36 -2.86 7.84
C GLU A 5 0.03 -3.13 6.38
N LEU A 6 -0.75 -2.60 5.42
CA LEU A 6 -0.50 -2.81 4.01
C LEU A 6 0.77 -2.11 3.56
N THR A 7 1.52 -2.81 2.72
CA THR A 7 2.71 -2.29 2.06
C THR A 7 2.58 -2.48 0.56
N PRO A 8 3.29 -1.69 -0.26
CA PRO A 8 3.36 -1.89 -1.71
C PRO A 8 3.77 -3.30 -2.17
N ARG A 9 4.38 -4.10 -1.28
CA ARG A 9 4.84 -5.46 -1.56
C ARG A 9 3.88 -6.54 -1.04
N THR A 10 2.80 -6.16 -0.36
CA THR A 10 1.85 -7.10 0.23
C THR A 10 1.06 -7.82 -0.87
N GLY A 11 1.38 -9.10 -1.09
CA GLY A 11 0.82 -9.91 -2.18
C GLY A 11 -0.39 -10.78 -1.79
N ARG A 12 -0.68 -10.93 -0.49
CA ARG A 12 -1.83 -11.70 0.02
C ARG A 12 -2.56 -10.90 1.08
N VAL A 13 -3.60 -10.21 0.65
CA VAL A 13 -4.48 -9.42 1.50
C VAL A 13 -5.77 -10.21 1.71
N ASN A 14 -6.02 -10.60 2.96
CA ASN A 14 -7.20 -11.35 3.41
C ASN A 14 -7.83 -10.58 4.58
N MET A 15 -8.91 -9.85 4.32
CA MET A 15 -9.54 -8.99 5.33
C MET A 15 -10.94 -8.54 4.92
N PRO A 16 -11.85 -8.31 5.88
CA PRO A 16 -13.07 -7.57 5.64
C PRO A 16 -12.75 -6.10 5.38
N VAL A 17 -13.37 -5.49 4.38
CA VAL A 17 -13.36 -4.05 4.14
C VAL A 17 -14.76 -3.57 3.80
N LYS A 18 -15.08 -2.33 4.16
CA LYS A 18 -16.32 -1.68 3.76
C LYS A 18 -16.05 -0.62 2.70
N ILE A 19 -16.93 -0.60 1.72
CA ILE A 19 -16.91 0.33 0.61
C ILE A 19 -17.55 1.63 1.07
N LEU A 20 -16.79 2.71 1.10
CA LEU A 20 -17.24 4.04 1.49
C LEU A 20 -17.80 4.81 0.30
N SER A 21 -17.07 4.78 -0.81
CA SER A 21 -17.44 5.43 -2.05
C SER A 21 -17.00 4.60 -3.25
N LEU A 22 -17.71 4.75 -4.36
CA LEU A 22 -17.44 4.15 -5.65
C LEU A 22 -17.51 5.25 -6.70
N GLU A 23 -16.50 5.28 -7.55
CA GLU A 23 -16.47 6.10 -8.75
C GLU A 23 -17.26 5.44 -9.88
N GLU A 24 -17.65 6.25 -10.87
CA GLU A 24 -18.35 5.74 -12.05
C GLU A 24 -17.47 4.74 -12.83
N PRO A 25 -18.04 3.60 -13.26
CA PRO A 25 -17.30 2.63 -14.07
C PRO A 25 -16.81 3.27 -15.37
N ARG A 26 -15.52 3.08 -15.66
CA ARG A 26 -14.86 3.54 -16.88
C ARG A 26 -14.60 2.35 -17.80
N SER A 27 -15.19 2.38 -19.00
CA SER A 27 -14.89 1.42 -20.05
C SER A 27 -13.60 1.78 -20.78
N MET A 28 -12.74 0.80 -20.99
CA MET A 28 -11.53 0.91 -21.80
C MET A 28 -11.77 0.37 -23.23
N ASP A 29 -10.93 0.80 -24.18
CA ASP A 29 -11.04 0.43 -25.60
C ASP A 29 -10.97 -1.09 -25.86
N ASN A 30 -10.37 -1.84 -24.92
CA ASN A 30 -10.27 -3.30 -24.98
C ASN A 30 -11.51 -4.04 -24.45
N GLY A 31 -12.60 -3.32 -24.15
CA GLY A 31 -13.84 -3.88 -23.59
C GLY A 31 -13.76 -4.20 -22.10
N THR A 32 -12.68 -3.81 -21.42
CA THR A 32 -12.55 -3.97 -19.96
C THR A 32 -13.19 -2.80 -19.24
N THR A 33 -13.98 -3.07 -18.21
CA THR A 33 -14.55 -2.03 -17.34
C THR A 33 -13.79 -1.97 -16.03
N ILE A 34 -13.45 -0.77 -15.57
CA ILE A 34 -12.78 -0.54 -14.30
C ILE A 34 -13.61 0.45 -13.49
N CYS A 35 -13.85 0.16 -12.22
CA CYS A 35 -14.37 1.12 -11.27
C CYS A 35 -13.42 1.16 -10.05
N GLU A 36 -13.20 2.35 -9.52
CA GLU A 36 -12.38 2.56 -8.34
C GLU A 36 -13.30 2.92 -7.17
N GLY A 37 -12.95 2.46 -5.97
CA GLY A 37 -13.70 2.79 -4.78
C GLY A 37 -12.80 2.97 -3.58
N LEU A 38 -13.19 3.86 -2.67
CA LEU A 38 -12.55 3.99 -1.37
C LEU A 38 -13.07 2.87 -0.47
N VAL A 39 -12.18 2.02 -0.01
CA VAL A 39 -12.50 0.95 0.93
C VAL A 39 -11.71 1.14 2.22
N GLY A 40 -12.25 0.68 3.34
CA GLY A 40 -11.58 0.84 4.62
C GLY A 40 -12.05 -0.12 5.71
N ASP A 41 -11.28 -0.12 6.78
CA ASP A 41 -11.56 -0.81 8.03
C ASP A 41 -11.35 0.15 9.23
N GLU A 42 -11.37 -0.37 10.45
CA GLU A 42 -11.19 0.45 11.65
C GLU A 42 -9.80 1.13 11.76
N THR A 43 -8.83 0.74 10.93
CA THR A 43 -7.44 1.21 10.98
C THR A 43 -7.13 2.27 9.92
N GLY A 44 -7.81 2.24 8.78
CA GLY A 44 -7.56 3.17 7.69
C GLY A 44 -8.41 2.90 6.45
N THR A 45 -8.17 3.70 5.42
CA THR A 45 -8.76 3.60 4.09
C THR A 45 -7.69 3.43 3.01
N VAL A 46 -8.11 2.89 1.87
CA VAL A 46 -7.28 2.64 0.69
C VAL A 46 -8.19 2.53 -0.52
N ILE A 47 -7.73 2.97 -1.68
CA ILE A 47 -8.47 2.85 -2.92
C ILE A 47 -8.28 1.43 -3.48
N MET A 48 -9.40 0.80 -3.81
CA MET A 48 -9.47 -0.50 -4.46
C MET A 48 -9.99 -0.35 -5.90
N SER A 49 -9.35 -1.05 -6.83
CA SER A 49 -9.78 -1.16 -8.22
C SER A 49 -10.51 -2.47 -8.44
N PHE A 50 -11.72 -2.39 -8.97
CA PHE A 50 -12.57 -3.50 -9.35
C PHE A 50 -12.66 -3.60 -10.88
N TRP A 51 -12.75 -4.82 -11.39
CA TRP A 51 -12.68 -5.11 -12.81
C TRP A 51 -13.91 -5.89 -13.30
N ASN A 52 -14.45 -5.47 -14.45
CA ASN A 52 -15.56 -6.13 -15.16
C ASN A 52 -16.74 -6.41 -14.22
N ASP A 53 -17.13 -7.67 -14.08
CA ASP A 53 -18.26 -8.15 -13.26
C ASP A 53 -18.14 -7.75 -11.77
N GLU A 54 -16.93 -7.48 -11.28
CA GLU A 54 -16.72 -6.98 -9.92
C GLU A 54 -17.41 -5.62 -9.73
N CYS A 55 -17.40 -4.76 -10.76
CA CYS A 55 -18.05 -3.45 -10.73
C CYS A 55 -19.57 -3.51 -10.62
N GLU A 56 -20.18 -4.59 -11.12
CA GLU A 56 -21.62 -4.81 -11.01
C GLU A 56 -22.02 -5.37 -9.64
N THR A 57 -21.05 -5.97 -8.92
CA THR A 57 -21.30 -6.64 -7.64
C THR A 57 -21.12 -5.71 -6.44
N VAL A 58 -20.31 -4.65 -6.59
CA VAL A 58 -19.98 -3.70 -5.52
C VAL A 58 -20.96 -2.54 -5.45
N GLU A 59 -21.26 -2.11 -4.22
CA GLU A 59 -22.16 -0.99 -3.95
C GLU A 59 -21.63 -0.18 -2.75
N ASN A 60 -21.97 1.12 -2.69
CA ASN A 60 -21.62 1.97 -1.57
C ASN A 60 -22.23 1.44 -0.26
N GLY A 61 -21.43 1.42 0.81
CA GLY A 61 -21.83 0.90 2.12
C GLY A 61 -21.74 -0.62 2.27
N LEU A 62 -21.47 -1.36 1.18
CA LEU A 62 -21.32 -2.81 1.22
C LEU A 62 -20.04 -3.21 1.98
N THR A 63 -20.12 -4.25 2.80
CA THR A 63 -18.94 -4.88 3.40
C THR A 63 -18.58 -6.14 2.62
N ILE A 64 -17.32 -6.26 2.21
CA ILE A 64 -16.80 -7.39 1.44
C ILE A 64 -15.63 -8.03 2.17
N ASP A 65 -15.59 -9.36 2.16
CA ASP A 65 -14.43 -10.14 2.58
C ASP A 65 -13.51 -10.34 1.38
N LEU A 66 -12.34 -9.70 1.42
CA LEU A 66 -11.28 -9.89 0.44
C LEU A 66 -10.51 -11.17 0.73
N LYS A 67 -10.21 -11.92 -0.32
CA LYS A 67 -9.32 -13.08 -0.29
C LYS A 67 -8.28 -13.01 -1.39
N ASP A 68 -7.02 -13.21 -1.05
CA ASP A 68 -5.85 -13.19 -1.93
C ASP A 68 -5.81 -11.94 -2.83
N ALA A 69 -6.23 -10.79 -2.28
CA ALA A 69 -6.07 -9.50 -2.92
C ALA A 69 -4.61 -9.03 -2.85
N ARG A 70 -4.24 -8.07 -3.71
CA ARG A 70 -2.86 -7.61 -3.85
C ARG A 70 -2.80 -6.10 -3.72
N ALA A 71 -1.87 -5.62 -2.89
CA ALA A 71 -1.48 -4.21 -2.87
C ALA A 71 -0.45 -3.95 -4.00
N SER A 72 -0.63 -2.84 -4.69
CA SER A 72 0.21 -2.39 -5.79
C SER A 72 0.36 -0.88 -5.76
N LEU A 73 1.31 -0.35 -6.53
CA LEU A 73 1.46 1.09 -6.73
C LEU A 73 0.97 1.48 -8.11
N VAL A 74 0.04 2.41 -8.17
CA VAL A 74 -0.41 3.05 -9.40
C VAL A 74 0.03 4.50 -9.33
N ARG A 75 0.97 4.88 -10.21
CA ARG A 75 1.56 6.23 -10.25
C ARG A 75 2.12 6.70 -8.89
N GLY A 76 2.75 5.79 -8.14
CA GLY A 76 3.32 6.11 -6.82
C GLY A 76 2.32 5.97 -5.65
N HIS A 77 1.03 5.81 -5.91
CA HIS A 77 0.01 5.70 -4.87
C HIS A 77 -0.43 4.25 -4.64
N MET A 78 -0.74 3.91 -3.39
CA MET A 78 -1.21 2.55 -3.09
C MET A 78 -2.59 2.30 -3.69
N ARG A 79 -2.76 1.11 -4.27
CA ARG A 79 -4.03 0.56 -4.76
C ARG A 79 -4.12 -0.91 -4.41
N ILE A 80 -5.31 -1.38 -4.08
CA ILE A 80 -5.59 -2.81 -3.96
C ILE A 80 -6.38 -3.28 -5.18
N SER A 81 -6.09 -4.49 -5.66
CA SER A 81 -6.93 -5.16 -6.65
C SER A 81 -7.03 -6.65 -6.33
N LEU A 82 -8.07 -7.30 -6.86
CA LEU A 82 -8.12 -8.76 -6.86
C LEU A 82 -7.07 -9.30 -7.85
N GLY A 83 -6.23 -10.23 -7.39
CA GLY A 83 -5.27 -10.93 -8.25
C GLY A 83 -5.92 -12.08 -9.00
N LYS A 84 -5.14 -12.83 -9.81
CA LYS A 84 -5.60 -14.02 -10.54
C LYS A 84 -6.32 -15.07 -9.67
N HIS A 85 -5.91 -15.18 -8.41
CA HIS A 85 -6.50 -16.09 -7.42
C HIS A 85 -7.32 -15.35 -6.35
N GLY A 86 -7.46 -14.04 -6.53
CA GLY A 86 -8.21 -13.19 -5.64
C GLY A 86 -9.70 -13.42 -5.81
N SER A 87 -10.46 -13.27 -4.73
CA SER A 87 -11.91 -13.28 -4.77
C SER A 87 -12.44 -12.36 -3.68
N MET A 88 -13.65 -11.84 -3.88
CA MET A 88 -14.39 -11.11 -2.86
C MET A 88 -15.74 -11.78 -2.61
N LYS A 89 -16.25 -11.66 -1.39
CA LYS A 89 -17.59 -12.11 -1.03
C LYS A 89 -18.29 -11.06 -0.18
N LYS A 90 -19.60 -10.92 -0.31
CA LYS A 90 -20.38 -10.07 0.59
C LYS A 90 -20.24 -10.61 2.01
N SER A 91 -19.71 -9.80 2.92
CA SER A 91 -19.59 -10.16 4.33
C SER A 91 -20.90 -9.82 5.05
N LYS A 92 -21.24 -10.63 6.05
CA LYS A 92 -22.32 -10.31 7.00
C LYS A 92 -21.79 -9.52 8.20
N SER A 93 -20.47 -9.37 8.30
CA SER A 93 -19.82 -8.63 9.38
C SER A 93 -20.01 -7.14 9.11
N GLY A 94 -20.67 -6.43 10.03
CA GLY A 94 -20.80 -4.98 9.93
C GLY A 94 -19.51 -4.30 10.35
N LEU A 95 -18.80 -3.68 9.42
CA LEU A 95 -17.79 -2.67 9.75
C LEU A 95 -18.52 -1.34 9.94
N GLU A 96 -18.85 -1.01 11.18
CA GLU A 96 -19.60 0.22 11.49
C GLU A 96 -18.68 1.44 11.63
N THR A 97 -17.46 1.25 12.14
CA THR A 97 -16.49 2.33 12.36
C THR A 97 -15.32 2.17 11.41
N ILE A 98 -15.17 3.10 10.46
CA ILE A 98 -14.02 3.18 9.56
C ILE A 98 -13.20 4.42 9.90
N LYS A 99 -11.88 4.28 9.92
CA LYS A 99 -10.98 5.41 10.18
C LYS A 99 -10.57 6.07 8.86
N GLU A 100 -11.35 7.06 8.45
CA GLU A 100 -11.10 7.83 7.21
C GLU A 100 -9.88 8.77 7.30
N SER A 101 -9.39 9.07 8.50
CA SER A 101 -8.27 9.99 8.72
C SER A 101 -6.91 9.46 8.22
N ILE A 102 -6.82 8.17 7.88
CA ILE A 102 -5.60 7.52 7.40
C ILE A 102 -5.92 6.89 6.06
N ASN A 103 -5.52 7.52 4.97
CA ASN A 103 -5.69 6.99 3.62
C ASN A 103 -4.33 6.58 3.04
N LEU A 104 -4.11 5.27 2.87
CA LEU A 104 -2.86 4.75 2.32
C LEU A 104 -2.65 5.09 0.84
N SER A 105 -3.72 5.45 0.14
CA SER A 105 -3.66 5.87 -1.25
C SER A 105 -3.20 7.31 -1.45
N ASP A 106 -3.30 8.16 -0.43
CA ASP A 106 -2.83 9.55 -0.52
C ASP A 106 -1.32 9.64 -0.28
N ILE A 107 -0.74 8.61 0.34
CA ILE A 107 0.70 8.49 0.55
C ILE A 107 1.37 8.19 -0.79
N GLU A 108 2.28 9.09 -1.21
CA GLU A 108 3.16 8.83 -2.33
C GLU A 108 4.34 7.96 -1.88
N TYR A 109 4.51 6.83 -2.54
CA TYR A 109 5.64 5.93 -2.33
C TYR A 109 6.68 6.21 -3.41
N GLU A 110 7.92 6.45 -2.99
CA GLU A 110 9.06 6.44 -3.91
C GLU A 110 9.11 5.09 -4.63
N MET A 111 8.67 5.07 -5.89
CA MET A 111 8.93 3.94 -6.76
C MET A 111 10.45 3.82 -6.88
N PRO A 112 11.07 2.67 -6.54
CA PRO A 112 12.45 2.44 -6.93
C PRO A 112 12.46 2.60 -8.44
N ARG A 113 13.09 3.67 -8.93
CA ARG A 113 13.30 3.86 -10.36
C ARG A 113 14.05 2.63 -10.81
N MET A 114 13.35 1.68 -11.43
CA MET A 114 14.00 0.60 -12.17
C MET A 114 14.58 1.31 -13.37
N GLY A 115 15.82 1.79 -13.19
CA GLY A 115 16.53 2.64 -14.13
C GLY A 115 16.43 2.04 -15.51
N ARG A 116 15.63 2.68 -16.35
CA ARG A 116 15.75 2.60 -17.79
C ARG A 116 16.96 3.46 -18.17
N ASP A 117 18.12 3.09 -17.67
CA ASP A 117 19.39 3.57 -18.18
C ASP A 117 19.73 2.66 -19.36
N GLY A 118 19.57 3.19 -20.56
CA GLY A 118 20.08 2.57 -21.75
C GLY A 118 21.60 2.37 -21.65
N ARG A 119 22.08 1.32 -22.32
CA ARG A 119 23.49 1.02 -22.64
C ARG A 119 24.35 0.51 -21.49
N GLY A 120 24.73 -0.77 -21.63
CA GLY A 120 26.11 -1.25 -21.41
C GLY A 120 26.71 -1.08 -20.02
N GLY A 121 26.94 -2.18 -19.32
CA GLY A 121 27.78 -2.12 -18.13
C GLY A 121 27.92 -3.45 -17.43
N ARG A 122 28.99 -4.18 -17.77
CA ARG A 122 29.61 -5.13 -16.85
C ARG A 122 30.13 -4.36 -15.64
N GLY A 123 30.01 -4.92 -14.44
CA GLY A 123 30.68 -4.45 -13.22
C GLY A 123 29.69 -4.31 -12.07
N GLY A 124 29.84 -4.98 -10.94
CA GLY A 124 31.07 -5.04 -10.15
C GLY A 124 30.81 -4.18 -8.90
N GLY A 125 30.83 -4.83 -7.73
CA GLY A 125 30.32 -4.25 -6.49
C GLY A 125 31.03 -2.98 -6.00
N GLY A 126 30.38 -2.31 -5.06
CA GLY A 126 30.94 -1.21 -4.28
C GLY A 126 30.36 -1.23 -2.88
N ARG A 127 31.15 -1.70 -1.91
CA ARG A 127 30.92 -1.59 -0.47
C ARG A 127 31.03 -0.12 -0.06
N GLY A 128 29.92 0.61 -0.05
CA GLY A 128 29.80 1.87 0.69
C GLY A 128 29.28 1.59 2.09
N PRO A 129 29.66 2.39 3.12
CA PRO A 129 29.01 2.32 4.42
C PRO A 129 27.49 2.55 4.26
N PRO A 130 26.64 1.86 5.04
CA PRO A 130 25.20 2.06 4.99
C PRO A 130 24.87 3.54 5.20
N SER A 131 23.93 4.08 4.42
CA SER A 131 23.42 5.43 4.69
C SER A 131 22.72 5.45 6.07
N PRO A 132 22.72 6.57 6.80
CA PRO A 132 22.02 6.68 8.08
C PRO A 132 20.57 6.20 8.00
N TRP A 133 19.86 6.55 6.91
CA TRP A 133 18.50 6.09 6.67
C TRP A 133 18.39 4.55 6.53
N SER A 134 19.36 3.91 5.88
CA SER A 134 19.38 2.45 5.75
C SER A 134 19.66 1.75 7.09
N THR A 135 20.47 2.37 7.97
CA THR A 135 20.71 1.91 9.34
C THR A 135 19.44 2.05 10.18
N LEU A 136 18.75 3.19 10.11
CA LEU A 136 17.47 3.44 10.77
C LEU A 136 16.41 2.40 10.36
N MET A 137 16.29 2.12 9.06
CA MET A 137 15.33 1.14 8.54
C MET A 137 15.63 -0.30 8.95
N LYS A 138 16.91 -0.66 9.12
CA LYS A 138 17.30 -1.96 9.70
C LYS A 138 16.90 -2.03 11.18
N LEU A 139 17.29 -1.04 11.98
CA LEU A 139 16.94 -0.98 13.40
C LEU A 139 15.43 -1.02 13.61
N LYS A 140 14.66 -0.33 12.76
CA LYS A 140 13.20 -0.37 12.77
C LYS A 140 12.66 -1.79 12.58
N ARG A 141 13.22 -2.54 11.63
CA ARG A 141 12.84 -3.92 11.36
C ARG A 141 13.17 -4.83 12.54
N ASP A 142 14.32 -4.62 13.16
CA ASP A 142 14.83 -5.48 14.22
C ASP A 142 14.15 -5.19 15.58
N THR A 143 13.77 -3.92 15.84
CA THR A 143 13.10 -3.48 17.08
C THR A 143 11.58 -3.44 16.99
N GLY A 144 11.01 -3.55 15.78
CA GLY A 144 9.57 -3.42 15.56
C GLY A 144 9.02 -1.99 15.75
N ASN A 145 9.89 -0.99 15.84
CA ASN A 145 9.50 0.40 16.07
C ASN A 145 8.72 0.96 14.86
N ARG A 146 7.61 1.67 15.11
CA ARG A 146 6.76 2.28 14.08
C ARG A 146 6.67 3.81 14.22
N LYS A 147 7.66 4.46 14.82
CA LYS A 147 7.62 5.92 15.05
C LYS A 147 8.11 6.73 13.84
N TYR A 148 9.01 6.17 13.02
CA TYR A 148 9.71 6.88 11.95
C TYR A 148 9.36 6.26 10.58
N PHE A 149 8.64 7.01 9.72
CA PHE A 149 8.16 6.52 8.42
C PHE A 149 8.51 7.44 7.26
N ASN A 150 8.55 8.76 7.46
CA ASN A 150 8.75 9.71 6.38
C ASN A 150 10.20 10.20 6.35
N ARG A 151 10.93 9.88 5.28
CA ARG A 151 12.33 10.30 5.09
C ARG A 151 12.43 11.80 4.87
N ASP A 152 11.44 12.37 4.19
CA ASP A 152 11.48 13.76 3.73
C ASP A 152 11.09 14.74 4.85
N GLU A 153 10.48 14.24 5.92
CA GLU A 153 10.19 14.99 7.15
C GLU A 153 11.31 14.89 8.18
N MET A 154 12.30 14.02 7.97
CA MET A 154 13.41 13.84 8.90
C MET A 154 14.68 14.45 8.33
N SER A 155 15.20 15.46 9.01
CA SER A 155 16.54 15.97 8.71
C SER A 155 17.58 14.88 8.99
N LYS A 156 18.80 15.05 8.45
CA LYS A 156 19.90 14.13 8.73
C LYS A 156 20.17 13.98 10.24
N GLU A 157 19.98 15.06 10.99
CA GLU A 157 20.14 15.12 12.44
C GLU A 157 19.04 14.32 13.16
N ASP A 158 17.80 14.38 12.67
CA ASP A 158 16.68 13.59 13.21
C ASP A 158 16.89 12.09 12.98
N ILE A 159 17.45 11.71 11.82
CA ILE A 159 17.77 10.31 11.49
C ILE A 159 18.87 9.79 12.41
N GLU A 160 19.93 10.56 12.64
CA GLU A 160 21.02 10.20 13.56
C GLU A 160 20.54 10.12 15.01
N ALA A 161 19.68 11.05 15.45
CA ALA A 161 19.05 11.01 16.77
C ALA A 161 18.17 9.77 16.96
N ALA A 162 17.39 9.40 15.93
CA ALA A 162 16.53 8.22 15.97
C ALA A 162 17.32 6.90 15.95
N ILE A 163 18.45 6.84 15.22
CA ILE A 163 19.38 5.68 15.28
C ILE A 163 19.91 5.52 16.70
N LYS A 164 20.34 6.63 17.33
CA LYS A 164 20.87 6.63 18.69
C LYS A 164 19.82 6.28 19.74
N GLU A 165 18.59 6.76 19.60
CA GLU A 165 17.45 6.37 20.46
C GLU A 165 17.16 4.86 20.39
N MET A 166 17.36 4.26 19.21
CA MET A 166 17.18 2.82 18.98
C MET A 166 18.43 1.97 19.27
N GLY A 167 19.49 2.55 19.83
CA GLY A 167 20.70 1.85 20.24
C GLY A 167 21.64 1.43 19.10
N GLY A 168 21.60 2.13 17.96
CA GLY A 168 22.58 1.98 16.89
C GLY A 168 23.77 2.95 17.04
N ASP A 169 24.94 2.51 16.58
CA ASP A 169 26.17 3.32 16.44
C ASP A 169 26.41 3.79 14.99
#